data_AF-A0A366DD15-F1
#
_entry.id   AF-A0A366DD15-F1
#
_cell.length_a   1.000
_cell.length_b   1.000
_cell.length_c   1.000
_cell.angle_alpha   90.00
_cell.angle_beta   90.00
_cell.angle_gamma   90.00
#
_symmetry.space_group_name_H-M   'P 1'
#
loop_
_entity.id
_entity.type
_entity.pdbx_description
1 polymer ?
#
loop_
_entity_poly.entity_id
_entity_poly.type
_entity_poly.pdbx_seq_one_letter_code
_entity_poly.pdbx_strand_id
1 'polypeptide(L)'
;MTAKERGKRGKELKRVTETTPVRATFRVYTEGKSTEPEYIDALKRLPEFAEAVSVDISIEEAGATPMHLVESACTDKRRADLDVDFYWCVFDVEFPQRHPHLHRARLISRSQRYPVGDQ
;
A
#
# COMPACT_ATOMS: atom_id res chain seq x y z
N MET A 1 32.31 -36.85 -51.00
CA MET A 1 33.25 -36.54 -49.90
C MET A 1 33.84 -35.16 -50.24
N THR A 2 33.64 -34.04 -49.54
CA THR A 2 33.13 -33.70 -48.21
C THR A 2 32.88 -32.19 -48.21
N ALA A 3 31.65 -31.75 -47.92
CA ALA A 3 31.34 -30.33 -47.78
C ALA A 3 31.31 -29.96 -46.28
N LYS A 4 32.45 -29.41 -45.82
CA LYS A 4 32.51 -28.19 -45.00
C LYS A 4 31.59 -28.15 -43.76
N GLU A 5 32.06 -28.73 -42.67
CA GLU A 5 31.55 -28.45 -41.32
C GLU A 5 31.82 -26.98 -40.96
N ARG A 6 30.79 -26.14 -41.03
CA ARG A 6 30.80 -24.78 -40.50
C ARG A 6 29.71 -24.61 -39.45
N GLY A 7 30.15 -24.54 -38.20
CA GLY A 7 29.62 -23.62 -37.20
C GLY A 7 28.22 -23.90 -36.63
N LYS A 8 28.17 -24.66 -35.54
CA LYS A 8 27.09 -24.54 -34.54
C LYS A 8 27.70 -24.45 -33.13
N ARG A 9 28.30 -23.31 -32.81
CA ARG A 9 28.39 -22.85 -31.41
C ARG A 9 27.13 -22.04 -31.14
N GLY A 10 26.07 -22.72 -30.73
CA GLY A 10 24.88 -22.06 -30.19
C GLY A 10 25.31 -21.28 -28.96
N LYS A 11 25.24 -19.95 -29.04
CA LYS A 11 25.46 -19.07 -27.91
C LYS A 11 24.35 -19.39 -26.91
N GLU A 12 24.71 -19.98 -25.77
CA GLU A 12 23.78 -20.32 -24.71
C GLU A 12 23.19 -19.00 -24.19
N LEU A 13 21.95 -18.71 -24.59
CA LEU A 13 21.19 -17.57 -24.11
C LEU A 13 20.80 -17.88 -22.68
N LYS A 14 21.69 -17.57 -21.73
CA LYS A 14 21.36 -17.59 -20.30
C LYS A 14 20.24 -16.58 -20.10
N ARG A 15 19.02 -17.09 -19.91
CA ARG A 15 17.85 -16.31 -19.54
C ARG A 15 18.15 -15.69 -18.18
N VAL A 16 18.60 -14.44 -18.17
CA VAL A 16 18.61 -13.62 -16.96
C VAL A 16 17.15 -13.37 -16.65
N THR A 17 16.63 -14.09 -15.67
CA THR A 17 15.29 -13.82 -15.16
C THR A 17 15.44 -12.55 -14.35
N GLU A 18 15.03 -11.42 -14.91
CA GLU A 18 14.93 -10.17 -14.14
C GLU A 18 13.94 -10.42 -13.00
N THR A 19 14.45 -10.45 -11.77
CA THR A 19 13.62 -10.46 -10.57
C THR A 19 13.16 -9.04 -10.34
N THR A 20 12.04 -8.65 -10.97
CA THR A 20 11.40 -7.38 -10.63
C THR A 20 11.07 -7.41 -9.14
N PRO A 21 11.57 -6.46 -8.33
CA PRO A 21 11.26 -6.42 -6.92
C PRO A 21 9.75 -6.21 -6.74
N VAL A 22 9.13 -7.09 -5.95
CA VAL A 22 7.71 -6.96 -5.60
C VAL A 22 7.58 -5.71 -4.73
N ARG A 23 6.78 -4.74 -5.18
CA ARG A 23 6.54 -3.49 -4.45
C ARG A 23 5.45 -3.74 -3.41
N ALA A 24 5.68 -3.28 -2.18
CA ALA A 24 4.62 -3.28 -1.17
C ALA A 24 3.55 -2.26 -1.53
N THR A 25 2.27 -2.64 -1.48
CA THR A 25 1.14 -1.78 -1.86
C THR A 25 0.44 -1.20 -0.62
N PHE A 26 0.35 0.13 -0.56
CA PHE A 26 -0.30 0.86 0.51
C PHE A 26 -1.51 1.61 -0.02
N ARG A 27 -2.63 1.52 0.70
CA ARG A 27 -3.79 2.41 0.52
C ARG A 27 -3.95 3.29 1.75
N VAL A 28 -3.80 4.59 1.55
CA VAL A 28 -3.77 5.59 2.63
C VAL A 28 -5.03 6.44 2.58
N TYR A 29 -5.72 6.54 3.71
CA TYR A 29 -6.94 7.34 3.90
C TYR A 29 -6.60 8.57 4.73
N THR A 30 -6.92 9.75 4.22
CA THR A 30 -6.65 11.03 4.89
C THR A 30 -7.91 11.89 5.00
N GLU A 31 -8.03 12.67 6.09
CA GLU A 31 -9.11 13.66 6.24
C GLU A 31 -8.80 14.93 5.46
N GLY A 32 -7.56 15.40 5.52
CA GLY A 32 -7.13 16.61 4.82
C GLY A 32 -6.88 16.37 3.33
N LYS A 33 -7.18 17.42 2.56
CA LYS A 33 -7.10 17.42 1.08
C LYS A 33 -5.74 17.85 0.53
N SER A 34 -4.85 18.39 1.38
CA SER A 34 -3.61 19.04 0.94
C SER A 34 -2.42 18.54 1.76
N THR A 35 -2.34 18.86 3.06
CA THR A 35 -1.14 18.59 3.86
C THR A 35 -0.74 17.12 3.93
N GLU A 36 -1.63 16.21 4.34
CA GLU A 36 -1.28 14.79 4.45
C GLU A 36 -1.02 14.14 3.09
N PRO A 37 -1.88 14.35 2.06
CA PRO A 37 -1.59 13.86 0.71
C PRO A 37 -0.23 14.35 0.19
N GLU A 38 0.11 15.63 0.36
CA GLU A 38 1.37 16.22 -0.10
C GLU A 38 2.59 15.60 0.60
N TYR A 39 2.51 15.36 1.91
CA TYR A 39 3.60 14.70 2.64
C TYR A 39 3.81 13.26 2.20
N ILE A 40 2.73 12.49 2.01
CA ILE A 40 2.80 11.11 1.55
C ILE A 40 3.33 11.06 0.10
N ASP A 41 2.89 12.00 -0.75
CA ASP A 41 3.36 12.13 -2.12
C ASP A 41 4.84 12.50 -2.20
N ALA A 42 5.33 13.36 -1.30
CA ALA A 42 6.75 13.67 -1.21
C ALA A 42 7.55 12.44 -0.75
N LEU A 43 7.06 11.72 0.27
CA LEU A 43 7.73 10.53 0.81
C LEU A 43 7.88 9.42 -0.22
N LYS A 44 6.81 9.11 -0.97
CA LYS A 44 6.85 8.01 -1.98
C LYS A 44 7.77 8.30 -3.17
N ARG A 45 8.17 9.56 -3.36
CA ARG A 45 9.10 9.99 -4.42
C ARG A 45 10.57 9.89 -4.02
N LEU A 46 10.87 9.66 -2.74
CA LEU A 46 12.26 9.48 -2.30
C LEU A 46 12.84 8.19 -2.90
N PRO A 47 14.11 8.18 -3.35
CA PRO A 47 14.70 7.03 -4.05
C PRO A 47 14.59 5.69 -3.29
N GLU A 48 14.72 5.72 -1.97
CA GLU A 48 14.59 4.55 -1.09
C GLU A 48 13.19 3.92 -1.08
N PHE A 49 12.16 4.68 -1.45
CA PHE A 49 10.77 4.22 -1.50
C PHE A 49 10.27 4.04 -2.94
N ALA A 50 10.77 4.85 -3.88
CA ALA A 50 10.30 4.90 -5.26
C ALA A 50 10.47 3.58 -6.04
N GLU A 51 11.33 2.67 -5.59
CA GLU A 51 11.48 1.32 -6.17
C GLU A 51 10.83 0.22 -5.33
N ALA A 52 10.51 0.50 -4.06
CA ALA A 52 10.10 -0.50 -3.08
C ALA A 52 8.60 -0.49 -2.75
N VAL A 53 7.91 0.65 -2.92
CA VAL A 53 6.51 0.79 -2.50
C VAL A 53 5.63 1.37 -3.60
N SER A 54 4.36 0.98 -3.62
CA SER A 54 3.29 1.62 -4.38
C SER A 54 2.31 2.21 -3.38
N VAL A 55 1.92 3.47 -3.54
CA VAL A 55 1.05 4.16 -2.58
C VAL A 55 -0.10 4.81 -3.34
N ASP A 56 -1.31 4.37 -3.01
CA ASP A 56 -2.60 4.94 -3.42
C ASP A 56 -3.16 5.78 -2.27
N ILE A 57 -3.51 7.04 -2.55
CA ILE A 57 -4.03 7.99 -1.55
C ILE A 57 -5.50 8.24 -1.84
N SER A 58 -6.35 7.82 -0.91
CA SER A 58 -7.78 8.09 -0.90
C SER A 58 -8.06 9.25 0.05
N ILE A 59 -8.55 10.36 -0.49
CA ILE A 59 -8.92 11.54 0.29
C ILE A 59 -10.41 11.41 0.62
N GLU A 60 -10.73 11.36 1.91
CA GLU A 60 -12.11 11.37 2.38
C GLU A 60 -12.63 12.81 2.47
N GLU A 61 -13.95 13.01 2.43
CA GLU A 61 -14.53 14.35 2.46
C GLU A 61 -14.20 15.12 3.74
N ALA A 62 -14.15 16.45 3.64
CA ALA A 62 -13.87 17.32 4.78
C ALA A 62 -14.95 17.15 5.87
N GLY A 63 -14.53 16.79 7.08
CA GLY A 63 -15.43 16.40 8.18
C GLY A 63 -15.57 14.89 8.38
N ALA A 64 -14.88 14.07 7.58
CA ALA A 64 -14.61 12.68 7.91
C ALA A 64 -14.00 12.61 9.30
N THR A 65 -14.58 11.78 10.16
CA THR A 65 -14.01 11.51 11.48
C THR A 65 -13.02 10.36 11.36
N PRO A 66 -12.14 10.14 12.36
CA PRO A 66 -11.28 8.96 12.39
C PRO A 66 -12.05 7.65 12.26
N MET A 67 -13.34 7.63 12.65
CA MET A 67 -14.21 6.47 12.46
C MET A 67 -14.51 6.22 10.99
N HIS A 68 -14.86 7.25 10.23
CA HIS A 68 -15.15 7.11 8.80
C HIS A 68 -13.93 6.60 8.03
N LEU A 69 -12.73 7.12 8.30
CA LEU A 69 -11.51 6.62 7.68
C LEU A 69 -11.31 5.11 7.91
N VAL A 70 -11.53 4.66 9.14
CA VAL A 70 -11.37 3.25 9.53
C VAL A 70 -12.47 2.38 8.92
N GLU A 71 -13.70 2.86 8.84
CA GLU A 71 -14.81 2.15 8.20
C GLU A 71 -14.59 1.99 6.69
N SER A 72 -14.13 3.03 6.00
CA SER A 72 -13.72 2.98 4.59
C SER A 72 -12.59 1.97 4.38
N ALA A 73 -11.53 2.03 5.19
CA ALA A 73 -10.44 1.08 5.12
C ALA A 73 -10.87 -0.37 5.38
N CYS A 74 -11.77 -0.60 6.34
CA CYS A 74 -12.30 -1.94 6.61
C CYS A 74 -13.19 -2.45 5.47
N THR A 75 -13.93 -1.56 4.81
CA THR A 75 -14.78 -1.90 3.66
C THR A 75 -13.91 -2.32 2.48
N ASP A 76 -12.88 -1.53 2.16
CA ASP A 76 -11.94 -1.87 1.09
C ASP A 76 -11.08 -3.10 1.43
N LYS A 77 -10.72 -3.34 2.70
CA LYS A 77 -10.02 -4.58 3.10
C LYS A 77 -10.86 -5.85 2.86
N ARG A 78 -12.19 -5.75 2.88
CA ARG A 78 -13.09 -6.90 2.61
C ARG A 78 -13.29 -7.15 1.13
N ARG A 79 -12.89 -6.22 0.28
CA ARG A 79 -12.99 -6.34 -1.18
C ARG A 79 -11.87 -7.24 -1.68
N ALA A 80 -12.24 -8.30 -2.40
CA ALA A 80 -11.28 -9.28 -2.93
C ALA A 80 -10.56 -8.79 -4.21
N ASP A 81 -11.03 -7.69 -4.81
CA ASP A 81 -10.50 -7.10 -6.03
C ASP A 81 -9.35 -6.10 -5.78
N LEU A 82 -9.08 -5.74 -4.52
CA LEU A 82 -8.00 -4.85 -4.16
C LEU A 82 -6.76 -5.63 -3.73
N ASP A 83 -5.69 -5.54 -4.52
CA ASP A 83 -4.38 -6.13 -4.23
C ASP A 83 -3.52 -5.15 -3.39
N VAL A 84 -3.92 -4.98 -2.12
CA VAL A 84 -3.33 -4.02 -1.19
C VAL A 84 -2.78 -4.74 0.04
N ASP A 85 -1.47 -4.62 0.30
CA ASP A 85 -0.81 -5.20 1.47
C ASP A 85 -1.17 -4.46 2.78
N PHE A 86 -1.26 -3.13 2.70
CA PHE A 86 -1.39 -2.26 3.88
C PHE A 86 -2.46 -1.18 3.71
N TYR A 87 -3.32 -1.04 4.74
CA TYR A 87 -4.33 0.01 4.83
C TYR A 87 -3.99 0.95 5.98
N TRP A 88 -3.76 2.23 5.69
CA TRP A 88 -3.34 3.23 6.67
C TRP A 88 -4.37 4.35 6.77
N CYS A 89 -4.83 4.67 7.98
CA CYS A 89 -5.68 5.83 8.24
C CYS A 89 -4.85 6.91 8.93
N VAL A 90 -4.73 8.08 8.31
CA VAL A 90 -3.94 9.20 8.80
C VAL A 90 -4.89 10.37 9.06
N PHE A 91 -4.91 10.83 10.30
CA PHE A 91 -5.76 11.93 10.75
C PHE A 91 -5.06 12.66 11.90
N ASP A 92 -5.34 13.96 12.01
CA ASP A 92 -4.84 14.77 13.12
C ASP A 92 -5.63 14.48 14.41
N VAL A 93 -4.94 14.54 15.54
CA VAL A 93 -5.52 14.30 16.86
C VAL A 93 -5.96 15.63 17.52
N GLU A 94 -5.56 16.78 16.99
CA GLU A 94 -5.57 18.07 17.70
C GLU A 94 -6.43 19.22 17.12
N PHE A 95 -7.53 18.99 16.37
CA PHE A 95 -8.44 20.09 16.02
C PHE A 95 -9.95 19.73 15.97
N PRO A 96 -10.88 20.55 16.53
CA PRO A 96 -10.74 21.59 17.57
C PRO A 96 -11.04 21.05 19.00
N GLN A 97 -11.42 19.79 19.14
CA GLN A 97 -11.51 19.03 20.40
C GLN A 97 -11.12 17.59 20.11
N ARG A 98 -10.53 16.86 21.08
CA ARG A 98 -10.19 15.42 20.93
C ARG A 98 -11.37 14.68 20.30
N HIS A 99 -11.15 14.08 19.14
CA HIS A 99 -12.22 13.42 18.40
C HIS A 99 -13.00 12.46 19.32
N PRO A 100 -14.30 12.71 19.56
CA PRO A 100 -15.12 11.68 20.17
C PRO A 100 -14.99 10.45 19.28
N HIS A 101 -14.77 9.29 19.90
CA HIS A 101 -14.55 7.99 19.25
C HIS A 101 -13.11 7.60 18.82
N LEU A 102 -12.08 8.41 19.05
CA LEU A 102 -10.67 8.00 18.80
C LEU A 102 -10.31 6.66 19.48
N HIS A 103 -10.77 6.46 20.72
CA HIS A 103 -10.56 5.21 21.46
C HIS A 103 -11.21 4.01 20.75
N ARG A 104 -12.42 4.19 20.21
CA ARG A 104 -13.15 3.14 19.49
C ARG A 104 -12.46 2.80 18.17
N ALA A 105 -11.96 3.80 17.43
CA ALA A 105 -11.22 3.60 16.19
C ALA A 105 -9.96 2.75 16.42
N ARG A 106 -9.20 3.04 17.49
CA ARG A 106 -8.01 2.25 17.89
C ARG A 106 -8.35 0.80 18.24
N LEU A 107 -9.48 0.55 18.91
CA LEU A 107 -9.91 -0.81 19.26
C LEU A 107 -10.25 -1.63 18.01
N ILE A 108 -11.00 -1.05 17.06
CA ILE A 108 -11.39 -1.72 15.81
C ILE A 108 -10.14 -2.08 14.99
N SER A 109 -9.23 -1.11 14.80
CA SER A 109 -7.97 -1.33 14.08
C SER A 109 -7.16 -2.50 14.64
N ARG A 110 -7.06 -2.61 15.98
CA ARG A 110 -6.33 -3.71 16.63
C ARG A 110 -7.02 -5.06 16.49
N SER A 111 -8.34 -5.12 16.54
CA SER A 111 -9.10 -6.36 16.36
C SER A 111 -8.97 -6.96 14.96
N GLN A 112 -8.81 -6.10 13.94
CA GLN A 112 -8.64 -6.51 12.55
C GLN A 112 -7.20 -6.94 12.20
N ARG A 113 -6.27 -6.85 13.15
CA ARG A 113 -4.86 -7.23 12.99
C ARG A 113 -4.57 -8.70 13.29
N TYR A 114 -5.57 -9.45 13.77
CA TYR A 114 -5.46 -10.88 14.07
C TYR A 114 -6.58 -11.67 13.38
N PRO A 115 -6.30 -12.55 12.40
CA PRO A 115 -7.10 -13.75 12.29
C PRO A 115 -6.80 -14.56 13.56
N VAL A 116 -7.78 -14.66 14.46
CA VAL A 116 -7.75 -15.69 15.50
C VAL A 116 -7.90 -17.00 14.75
N GLY A 117 -6.78 -17.66 14.49
CA GLY A 117 -6.78 -19.05 14.08
C GLY A 117 -7.25 -19.86 15.27
N ASP A 118 -8.46 -20.40 15.18
CA ASP A 118 -8.89 -21.51 16.02
C ASP A 118 -7.95 -22.70 15.76
N GLN A 119 -7.28 -23.16 16.82
CA GLN A 119 -6.84 -24.54 16.98
C GLN A 119 -7.62 -25.14 18.14
#